data_AF-A2CDM6-F1
#
_entry.id   AF-A2CDM6-F1
#
_cell.length_a   1.000
_cell.length_b   1.000
_cell.length_c   1.000
_cell.angle_alpha   90.00
_cell.angle_beta   90.00
_cell.angle_gamma   90.00
#
_symmetry.space_group_name_H-M   'P 1'
#
loop_
_entity.id
_entity.type
_entity.pdbx_description
1 polymer ?
#
loop_
_entity_poly.entity_id
_entity_poly.type
_entity_poly.pdbx_seq_one_letter_code
_entity_poly.pdbx_strand_id
1 'polypeptide(L)'
;MQARLEIGEELTPLQSDGDGAQALNNYLRRREVWRSLKAEALNSGEQLTTYSFRHRYAKASHAANLPVANIAEAMGHTIEVHLGSYARFKPDATADLYAQVNAVK
;
A
#
# COMPACT_ATOMS: atom_id res chain seq x y z
N MET A 1 0.52 14.36 5.85
CA MET A 1 1.54 13.39 6.35
C MET A 1 2.94 13.91 6.06
N GLN A 2 3.28 14.19 4.80
CA GLN A 2 4.59 14.78 4.42
C GLN A 2 4.95 16.02 5.25
N ALA A 3 4.07 17.02 5.29
CA ALA A 3 4.25 18.24 6.09
C ALA A 3 4.42 18.03 7.60
N ARG A 4 3.98 16.88 8.14
CA ARG A 4 4.14 16.53 9.57
C ARG A 4 5.48 15.87 9.86
N LEU A 5 5.98 15.07 8.92
CA LEU A 5 7.33 14.48 9.00
C LEU A 5 8.40 15.56 8.77
N GLU A 6 8.15 16.52 7.89
CA GLU A 6 9.05 17.64 7.59
C GLU A 6 9.26 18.59 8.78
N ILE A 7 8.31 18.66 9.72
CA ILE A 7 8.45 19.43 10.98
C ILE A 7 9.03 18.60 12.14
N GLY A 8 9.52 17.40 11.87
CA GLY A 8 10.23 16.56 12.84
C GLY A 8 9.34 15.68 13.73
N GLU A 9 8.09 15.40 13.34
CA GLU A 9 7.28 14.41 14.05
C GLU A 9 7.93 13.02 13.91
N GLU A 10 8.38 12.45 15.03
CA GLU A 10 8.98 11.11 15.07
C GLU A 10 7.94 10.04 14.72
N LEU A 11 8.32 9.13 13.83
CA LEU A 11 7.55 7.93 13.58
C LEU A 11 7.50 7.09 14.85
N THR A 12 6.36 6.43 15.07
CA THR A 12 6.26 5.46 16.17
C THR A 12 7.39 4.43 16.04
N PRO A 13 8.19 4.21 17.10
CA PRO A 13 9.36 3.35 17.01
C PRO A 13 8.95 1.95 16.55
N LEU A 14 9.48 1.55 15.40
CA LEU A 14 9.41 0.18 14.92
C LEU A 14 10.49 -0.56 15.69
N GLN A 15 10.09 -1.48 16.57
CA GLN A 15 10.99 -2.07 17.57
C GLN A 15 12.26 -2.69 16.96
N SER A 16 12.12 -3.36 15.81
CA SER A 16 13.17 -4.13 15.13
C SER A 16 12.96 -4.12 13.61
N ASP A 17 14.07 -4.26 12.87
CA ASP A 17 14.06 -4.48 11.43
C ASP A 17 13.32 -5.78 11.10
N GLY A 18 12.33 -5.70 10.19
CA GLY A 18 11.47 -6.83 9.81
C GLY A 18 10.15 -6.94 10.59
N ASP A 19 10.05 -6.40 11.81
CA ASP A 19 8.86 -6.51 12.67
C ASP A 19 7.91 -5.31 12.59
N GLY A 20 8.15 -4.38 11.66
CA GLY A 20 7.37 -3.14 11.56
C GLY A 20 5.87 -3.37 11.40
N ALA A 21 5.46 -4.45 10.73
CA ALA A 21 4.04 -4.82 10.62
C ALA A 21 3.43 -5.25 11.97
N GLN A 22 4.20 -5.96 12.80
CA GLN A 22 3.77 -6.42 14.12
C GLN A 22 3.75 -5.25 15.11
N ALA A 23 4.77 -4.40 15.09
CA ALA A 23 4.80 -3.16 15.86
C ALA A 23 3.60 -2.25 15.55
N LEU A 24 3.31 -2.04 14.26
CA LEU A 24 2.14 -1.27 13.81
C LEU A 24 0.83 -1.91 14.27
N ASN A 25 0.69 -3.24 14.18
CA ASN A 25 -0.51 -3.93 14.64
C ASN A 25 -0.70 -3.79 16.15
N ASN A 26 0.35 -4.01 16.94
CA ASN A 26 0.33 -3.85 18.40
C ASN A 26 0.00 -2.42 18.81
N TYR A 27 0.50 -1.43 18.07
CA TYR A 27 0.16 -0.03 18.28
C TYR A 27 -1.32 0.25 17.98
N LEU A 28 -1.77 -0.10 16.78
CA LEU A 28 -3.13 0.20 16.33
C LEU A 28 -4.20 -0.53 17.15
N ARG A 29 -3.96 -1.78 17.57
CA ARG A 29 -4.92 -2.56 18.38
C ARG A 29 -5.32 -1.87 19.69
N ARG A 30 -4.47 -0.98 20.21
CA ARG A 30 -4.71 -0.22 21.45
C ARG A 30 -5.48 1.08 21.22
N ARG A 31 -5.76 1.48 19.97
CA ARG A 31 -6.46 2.73 19.63
C ARG A 31 -7.95 2.49 19.47
N GLU A 32 -8.77 3.29 20.15
CA GLU A 32 -10.24 3.18 20.08
C GLU A 32 -10.76 3.35 18.66
N VAL A 33 -10.28 4.36 17.93
CA VAL A 33 -10.62 4.60 16.53
C VAL A 33 -10.38 3.36 15.66
N TRP A 34 -9.26 2.66 15.86
CA TRP A 34 -8.97 1.44 15.11
C TRP A 34 -9.93 0.30 15.43
N ARG A 35 -10.37 0.17 16.69
CA ARG A 35 -11.39 -0.80 17.08
C ARG A 35 -12.74 -0.49 16.45
N SER A 36 -13.14 0.79 16.40
CA SER A 36 -14.38 1.22 15.75
C SER A 36 -14.35 0.91 14.25
N LEU A 37 -13.28 1.27 13.54
CA LEU A 37 -13.13 0.97 12.11
C LEU A 37 -13.17 -0.54 11.83
N LYS A 38 -12.55 -1.36 12.69
CA LYS A 38 -12.63 -2.82 12.58
C LYS A 38 -14.05 -3.33 12.75
N ALA A 39 -14.82 -2.77 13.69
CA ALA A 39 -16.21 -3.14 13.91
C ALA A 39 -17.10 -2.75 12.72
N GLU A 40 -16.89 -1.56 12.14
CA GLU A 40 -17.59 -1.10 10.93
C GLU A 40 -17.31 -2.00 9.72
N ALA A 41 -16.05 -2.36 9.49
CA ALA A 41 -15.66 -3.28 8.44
C ALA A 41 -16.34 -4.65 8.65
N LEU A 42 -16.32 -5.18 9.87
CA LEU A 42 -16.96 -6.46 10.19
C LEU A 42 -18.48 -6.41 9.96
N ASN A 43 -19.14 -5.32 10.36
CA ASN A 43 -20.57 -5.11 10.14
C ASN A 43 -20.93 -5.04 8.64
N SER A 44 -19.98 -4.65 7.81
CA SER A 44 -20.11 -4.59 6.35
C SER A 44 -19.72 -5.90 5.66
N GLY A 45 -19.36 -6.96 6.42
CA GLY A 45 -18.88 -8.23 5.89
C GLY A 45 -17.43 -8.19 5.38
N GLU A 46 -16.69 -7.12 5.70
CA GLU A 46 -15.30 -6.92 5.29
C GLU A 46 -14.32 -7.20 6.43
N GLN A 47 -13.04 -7.41 6.07
CA GLN A 47 -11.98 -7.61 7.03
C GLN A 47 -10.94 -6.47 6.97
N LEU A 48 -10.82 -5.73 8.08
CA LEU A 48 -9.78 -4.72 8.25
C LEU A 48 -8.56 -5.29 8.98
N THR A 49 -7.41 -5.31 8.32
CA THR A 49 -6.12 -5.71 8.88
C THR A 49 -5.08 -4.61 8.69
N THR A 50 -3.93 -4.70 9.36
CA THR A 50 -2.80 -3.80 9.05
C THR A 50 -2.28 -4.00 7.63
N TYR A 51 -2.48 -5.18 7.06
CA TYR A 51 -2.14 -5.49 5.67
C TYR A 51 -3.04 -4.74 4.67
N SER A 52 -4.25 -4.35 5.08
CA SER A 52 -5.15 -3.53 4.26
C SER A 52 -4.52 -2.18 3.87
N PHE A 53 -3.63 -1.63 4.70
CA PHE A 53 -2.86 -0.43 4.34
C PHE A 53 -1.88 -0.69 3.18
N ARG A 54 -1.17 -1.83 3.20
CA ARG A 54 -0.26 -2.22 2.11
C ARG A 54 -1.02 -2.42 0.80
N HIS A 55 -2.19 -3.07 0.86
CA HIS A 55 -3.08 -3.19 -0.30
C HIS A 55 -3.54 -1.85 -0.83
N ARG A 56 -3.97 -0.93 0.04
CA ARG A 56 -4.41 0.40 -0.37
C ARG A 56 -3.27 1.20 -1.00
N TYR A 57 -2.07 1.13 -0.42
CA TYR A 57 -0.87 1.79 -0.95
C TYR A 57 -0.56 1.28 -2.36
N ALA A 58 -0.41 -0.03 -2.54
CA ALA A 58 -0.14 -0.62 -3.85
C ALA A 58 -1.22 -0.28 -4.88
N LYS A 59 -2.50 -0.38 -4.50
CA LYS A 59 -3.63 -0.05 -5.38
C LYS A 59 -3.61 1.42 -5.82
N ALA A 60 -3.36 2.34 -4.90
CA ALA A 60 -3.28 3.77 -5.22
C ALA A 60 -2.08 4.10 -6.11
N SER A 61 -0.92 3.50 -5.84
CA SER A 61 0.29 3.70 -6.65
C SER A 61 0.14 3.18 -8.08
N HIS A 62 -0.48 2.01 -8.26
CA HIS A 62 -0.81 1.47 -9.58
C HIS A 62 -1.82 2.36 -10.32
N ALA A 63 -2.86 2.84 -9.64
CA ALA A 63 -3.84 3.76 -10.24
C ALA A 63 -3.23 5.12 -10.65
N ALA A 64 -2.17 5.55 -9.96
CA ALA A 64 -1.38 6.72 -10.31
C ALA A 64 -0.36 6.47 -11.43
N ASN A 65 -0.33 5.27 -12.03
CA ASN A 65 0.61 4.86 -13.07
C ASN A 65 2.09 5.01 -12.67
N LEU A 66 2.41 4.84 -11.38
CA LEU A 66 3.81 4.81 -10.94
C LEU A 66 4.51 3.55 -11.48
N PRO A 67 5.82 3.63 -11.82
CA PRO A 67 6.54 2.45 -12.29
C PRO A 67 6.57 1.35 -11.24
N VAL A 68 6.24 0.12 -11.66
CA VAL A 68 6.12 -1.04 -10.75
C VAL A 68 7.38 -1.28 -9.92
N ALA A 69 8.57 -1.05 -10.51
CA ALA A 69 9.84 -1.17 -9.82
C ALA A 69 9.93 -0.23 -8.60
N ASN A 70 9.56 1.04 -8.77
CA ASN A 70 9.55 2.03 -7.69
C ASN A 70 8.49 1.71 -6.62
N ILE A 71 7.34 1.17 -7.00
CA ILE A 71 6.32 0.73 -6.03
C ILE A 71 6.88 -0.44 -5.20
N ALA A 72 7.49 -1.44 -5.84
CA ALA A 72 8.06 -2.59 -5.16
C ALA A 72 9.18 -2.15 -4.21
N GLU A 73 10.09 -1.30 -4.67
CA GLU A 73 11.18 -0.72 -3.87
C GLU A 73 10.64 0.05 -2.65
N ALA A 74 9.65 0.93 -2.84
CA ALA A 74 9.05 1.69 -1.73
C ALA A 74 8.35 0.80 -0.69
N MET A 75 7.92 -0.41 -1.08
CA MET A 75 7.33 -1.41 -0.19
C MET A 75 8.37 -2.38 0.40
N GLY A 76 9.65 -2.27 0.02
CA GLY A 76 10.71 -3.19 0.44
C GLY A 76 10.58 -4.59 -0.18
N HIS A 77 10.01 -4.69 -1.39
CA HIS A 77 9.82 -5.96 -2.10
C HIS A 77 10.74 -6.05 -3.32
N THR A 78 11.07 -7.28 -3.72
CA THR A 78 11.49 -7.53 -5.11
C THR A 78 10.28 -7.35 -6.03
N ILE A 79 10.53 -7.09 -7.32
CA ILE A 79 9.46 -6.96 -8.33
C ILE A 79 8.63 -8.25 -8.37
N GLU A 80 9.27 -9.42 -8.31
CA GLU A 80 8.60 -10.72 -8.30
C GLU A 80 7.63 -10.87 -7.13
N VAL A 81 8.09 -10.60 -5.90
CA VAL A 81 7.26 -10.67 -4.69
C VAL A 81 6.09 -9.69 -4.77
N HIS A 82 6.34 -8.48 -5.28
CA HIS A 82 5.30 -7.47 -5.47
C HIS A 82 4.24 -7.93 -6.47
N LEU A 83 4.64 -8.43 -7.63
CA LEU A 83 3.72 -8.88 -8.66
C LEU A 83 2.89 -10.08 -8.19
N GLY A 84 3.49 -11.03 -7.46
CA GLY A 84 2.77 -12.18 -6.90
C GLY A 84 1.58 -11.77 -6.00
N SER A 85 1.67 -10.62 -5.32
CA SER A 85 0.62 -10.14 -4.41
C SER A 85 -0.27 -9.04 -5.01
N TYR A 86 0.26 -8.21 -5.91
CA TYR A 86 -0.36 -6.94 -6.30
C TYR A 86 -0.56 -6.74 -7.81
N ALA A 87 -0.23 -7.73 -8.66
CA ALA A 87 -0.41 -7.60 -10.12
C ALA A 87 -1.86 -7.26 -10.52
N ARG A 88 -2.85 -7.74 -9.76
CA ARG A 88 -4.28 -7.45 -9.95
C ARG A 88 -4.67 -5.97 -9.87
N PHE A 89 -3.80 -5.11 -9.34
CA PHE A 89 -4.04 -3.68 -9.24
C PHE A 89 -3.51 -2.88 -10.44
N LYS A 90 -2.70 -3.49 -11.31
CA LYS A 90 -2.23 -2.86 -12.53
C LYS A 90 -3.43 -2.52 -13.43
N PRO A 91 -3.62 -1.24 -13.82
CA PRO A 91 -4.64 -0.89 -14.80
C PRO A 91 -4.37 -1.62 -16.13
N ASP A 92 -5.44 -2.07 -16.78
CA ASP A 92 -5.32 -2.52 -18.17
C ASP A 92 -5.35 -1.29 -19.08
N ALA A 93 -4.19 -0.98 -19.64
CA ALA A 93 -4.00 0.05 -20.66
C ALA A 93 -3.20 -0.52 -21.85
N THR A 94 -3.12 -1.85 -21.95
CA THR A 94 -2.17 -2.52 -22.84
C THR A 94 -2.48 -2.15 -24.29
N ALA A 95 -3.74 -2.28 -24.71
CA ALA A 95 -4.16 -1.95 -26.06
C ALA A 95 -3.88 -0.48 -26.43
N ASP A 96 -4.21 0.46 -25.53
CA ASP A 96 -4.02 1.90 -25.76
C ASP A 96 -2.54 2.27 -25.88
N LEU A 97 -1.68 1.69 -25.05
CA LEU A 97 -0.23 1.92 -25.10
C LEU A 97 0.36 1.42 -26.42
N TYR A 98 -0.03 0.23 -26.89
CA TYR A 98 0.43 -0.28 -28.19
C TYR A 98 -0.13 0.54 -29.36
N ALA A 99 -1.38 1.00 -29.27
CA ALA A 99 -1.97 1.88 -30.27
C ALA A 99 -1.20 3.20 -30.38
N GLN A 100 -0.85 3.82 -29.25
CA GLN A 100 -0.03 5.05 -29.23
C GLN A 100 1.33 4.85 -29.90
N VAL A 101 2.02 3.75 -29.61
CA VAL A 101 3.33 3.43 -30.20
C VAL A 101 3.22 3.23 -31.72
N ASN A 102 2.16 2.55 -32.17
CA ASN A 102 1.96 2.25 -33.59
C ASN A 102 1.49 3.47 -34.40
N ALA A 103 0.80 4.43 -33.79
CA ALA A 103 0.32 5.64 -34.46
C ALA A 103 1.44 6.66 -34.79
N VAL A 104 2.62 6.49 -34.22
CA VAL A 104 3.80 7.35 -34.46
C VAL A 104 4.68 6.78 -35.61
N LYS A 105 4.30 5.63 -36.20
CA LYS A 105 4.90 5.09 -37.43
C LYS A 105 4.10 5.51 -38.66
#